data_AF-A0A1J3EES1-F1
#
_entry.id   AF-A0A1J3EES1-F1
#
_cell.length_a   1.000
_cell.length_b   1.000
_cell.length_c   1.000
_cell.angle_alpha   90.00
_cell.angle_beta   90.00
_cell.angle_gamma   90.00
#
_symmetry.space_group_name_H-M   'P 1'
#
loop_
_entity.id
_entity.type
_entity.pdbx_description
1 polymer ?
#
loop_
_entity_poly.entity_id
_entity_poly.type
_entity_poly.pdbx_seq_one_letter_code
_entity_poly.pdbx_strand_id
1 'polypeptide(L)'
;QKDAFLDIVCFFRSEEEDYVKCLLGPDGSESREAVRDLTEKLLVCVSAGRIEMHNVLCTLGKELGSSHENESGERMWNYDRTFNSLCLEHVQGGKNKVRGIFLDTSKVTKGIALDKQTFTERFDKLNLRYLKIYDSLCPQQ
;
A
#
# COMPACT_ATOMS: atom_id res chain seq x y z
N GLN A 1 14.88 0.73 3.07
CA GLN A 1 14.23 0.46 4.37
C GLN A 1 12.98 1.31 4.63
N LYS A 2 13.03 2.65 4.62
CA LYS A 2 11.84 3.51 4.89
C LYS A 2 10.63 3.16 4.03
N ASP A 3 10.83 3.00 2.72
CA ASP A 3 9.73 2.66 1.82
C ASP A 3 9.15 1.27 2.08
N ALA A 4 10.00 0.28 2.38
CA ALA A 4 9.55 -1.06 2.72
C ALA A 4 8.67 -1.05 3.99
N PHE A 5 9.06 -0.29 5.02
CA PHE A 5 8.23 -0.11 6.21
C PHE A 5 6.85 0.47 5.87
N LEU A 6 6.83 1.56 5.09
CA LEU A 6 5.57 2.22 4.72
C LEU A 6 4.70 1.33 3.82
N ASP A 7 5.31 0.58 2.90
CA ASP A 7 4.62 -0.37 2.02
C ASP A 7 3.98 -1.50 2.86
N ILE A 8 4.72 -2.07 3.81
CA ILE A 8 4.21 -3.09 4.74
C ILE A 8 3.02 -2.54 5.53
N VAL A 9 3.17 -1.36 6.15
CA VAL A 9 2.12 -0.74 6.96
C VAL A 9 0.83 -0.50 6.17
N CYS A 10 0.95 -0.07 4.92
CA CYS A 10 -0.20 0.32 4.11
C CYS A 10 -0.87 -0.88 3.43
N PHE A 11 -0.10 -1.88 3.02
CA PHE A 11 -0.60 -2.93 2.12
C PHE A 11 -0.38 -4.35 2.61
N PHE A 12 0.66 -4.60 3.41
CA PHE A 12 1.15 -5.97 3.65
C PHE A 12 1.23 -6.37 5.12
N ARG A 13 0.57 -5.64 6.01
CA ARG A 13 0.38 -6.11 7.38
C ARG A 13 -0.35 -7.45 7.33
N SER A 14 0.16 -8.37 8.15
CA SER A 14 -0.30 -9.73 8.31
C SER A 14 -0.15 -10.58 7.03
N GLU A 15 0.45 -10.09 5.95
CA GLU A 15 0.70 -10.94 4.79
C GLU A 15 1.85 -11.93 5.03
N GLU A 16 1.86 -13.01 4.25
CA GLU A 16 2.89 -14.06 4.31
C GLU A 16 4.28 -13.50 4.00
N GLU A 17 5.28 -13.86 4.81
CA GLU A 17 6.60 -13.23 4.80
C GLU A 17 7.29 -13.34 3.44
N ASP A 18 7.25 -14.51 2.79
CA ASP A 18 7.90 -14.71 1.51
C ASP A 18 7.17 -13.94 0.40
N TYR A 19 5.83 -13.91 0.44
CA TYR A 19 5.03 -13.04 -0.44
C TYR A 19 5.43 -11.55 -0.32
N VAL A 20 5.58 -11.03 0.90
CA VAL A 20 5.99 -9.63 1.12
C VAL A 20 7.39 -9.36 0.59
N LYS A 21 8.35 -10.26 0.83
CA LYS A 21 9.71 -10.13 0.30
C LYS A 21 9.72 -10.10 -1.22
N CYS A 22 8.93 -10.93 -1.89
CA CYS A 22 8.82 -10.93 -3.35
C CYS A 22 8.26 -9.60 -3.90
N LEU A 23 7.28 -9.00 -3.23
CA LEU A 23 6.68 -7.74 -3.67
C LEU A 23 7.53 -6.50 -3.41
N LEU A 24 8.36 -6.51 -2.37
CA LEU A 24 9.22 -5.38 -2.05
C LEU A 24 10.43 -5.25 -3.00
N GLY A 25 10.83 -6.33 -3.68
CA GLY A 25 11.93 -6.32 -4.64
C GLY A 25 11.89 -7.54 -5.56
N PRO A 26 11.79 -7.38 -6.89
CA PRO A 26 11.71 -8.48 -7.86
C PRO A 26 12.99 -9.35 -7.91
N ASP A 27 14.11 -8.78 -7.46
CA ASP A 27 15.45 -9.37 -7.35
C ASP A 27 15.75 -9.97 -5.96
N GLY A 28 14.83 -9.84 -4.99
CA GLY A 28 14.80 -10.62 -3.75
C GLY A 28 15.91 -10.35 -2.72
N SER A 29 17.07 -9.83 -3.11
CA SER A 29 18.19 -9.55 -2.20
C SER A 29 17.91 -8.34 -1.32
N GLU A 30 17.61 -7.18 -1.92
CA GLU A 30 17.32 -5.94 -1.20
C GLU A 30 16.07 -6.03 -0.31
N SER A 31 15.08 -6.83 -0.73
CA SER A 31 13.83 -7.01 0.02
C SER A 31 14.00 -7.91 1.25
N ARG A 32 14.80 -8.97 1.15
CA ARG A 32 15.15 -9.83 2.30
C ARG A 32 15.91 -9.03 3.35
N GLU A 33 16.84 -8.19 2.93
CA GLU A 33 17.57 -7.29 3.83
C GLU A 33 16.61 -6.30 4.49
N ALA A 34 15.71 -5.66 3.72
CA ALA A 34 14.77 -4.71 4.27
C ALA A 34 13.86 -5.30 5.37
N VAL A 35 13.29 -6.49 5.18
CA VAL A 35 12.43 -7.13 6.20
C VAL A 35 13.24 -7.54 7.44
N ARG A 36 14.43 -8.09 7.25
CA ARG A 36 15.34 -8.44 8.36
C ARG A 36 15.69 -7.20 9.17
N ASP A 37 16.11 -6.13 8.53
CA ASP A 37 16.55 -4.90 9.20
C ASP A 37 15.39 -4.22 9.96
N LEU A 38 14.15 -4.30 9.44
CA LEU A 38 12.96 -3.82 10.15
C LEU A 38 12.64 -4.69 11.38
N THR A 39 12.89 -6.00 11.30
CA THR A 39 12.70 -6.93 12.42
C THR A 39 13.73 -6.67 13.52
N GLU A 40 15.00 -6.49 13.16
CA GLU A 40 16.08 -6.14 14.11
C GLU A 40 15.82 -4.81 14.82
N LYS A 41 15.15 -3.86 14.15
CA LYS A 41 14.71 -2.57 14.71
C LYS A 41 13.40 -2.65 15.49
N LEU A 42 12.80 -3.83 15.63
CA LEU A 42 11.51 -4.07 16.29
C LEU A 42 10.35 -3.26 15.66
N LEU A 43 10.48 -2.91 14.38
CA LEU A 43 9.43 -2.20 13.64
C LEU A 43 8.40 -3.16 13.05
N VAL A 44 8.80 -4.40 12.77
CA VAL A 44 7.94 -5.53 12.41
C VAL A 44 8.36 -6.76 13.21
N CYS A 45 7.50 -7.77 13.27
CA CYS A 45 7.88 -9.11 13.72
C CYS A 45 7.31 -10.16 12.77
N VAL A 46 7.93 -11.34 12.73
CA VAL A 46 7.39 -12.49 12.00
C VAL A 46 6.70 -13.40 13.01
N SER A 47 5.40 -13.62 12.83
CA SER A 47 4.61 -14.54 13.67
C SER A 47 3.87 -15.51 12.76
N ALA A 48 4.06 -16.82 12.99
CA ALA A 48 3.47 -17.88 12.18
C ALA A 48 3.68 -17.69 10.66
N GLY A 49 4.86 -17.21 10.25
CA GLY A 49 5.22 -16.96 8.84
C GLY A 49 4.59 -15.70 8.24
N ARG A 50 4.01 -14.81 9.06
CA ARG A 50 3.33 -13.59 8.61
C ARG A 50 4.00 -12.35 9.20
N ILE A 51 4.02 -11.27 8.44
CA ILE A 51 4.58 -9.98 8.86
C ILE A 51 3.59 -9.26 9.77
N GLU A 52 3.89 -9.19 11.05
CA GLU A 52 3.09 -8.49 12.04
C GLU A 52 3.72 -7.16 12.45
N MET A 53 2.88 -6.24 12.92
CA MET A 53 3.33 -4.94 13.39
C MET A 53 2.45 -4.43 14.53
N HIS A 54 3.08 -3.75 15.49
CA HIS A 54 2.35 -3.14 16.60
C HIS A 54 1.40 -2.04 16.11
N ASN A 55 0.19 -1.96 16.69
CA ASN A 55 -0.85 -1.03 16.24
C ASN A 55 -0.38 0.44 16.23
N VAL A 56 0.41 0.84 17.22
CA VAL A 56 0.98 2.21 17.29
C VAL A 56 1.87 2.51 16.07
N LEU A 57 2.73 1.56 15.68
CA LEU A 57 3.59 1.72 14.51
C LEU A 57 2.79 1.72 13.20
N CYS A 58 1.74 0.92 13.12
CA CYS A 58 0.84 0.94 11.97
C CYS A 58 0.14 2.28 11.82
N THR A 59 -0.39 2.86 12.90
CA THR A 59 -1.04 4.17 12.84
C THR A 59 -0.06 5.24 12.37
N LEU A 60 1.13 5.30 13.00
CA LEU A 60 2.16 6.27 12.61
C LEU A 60 2.61 6.08 11.15
N GLY A 61 2.89 4.84 10.74
CA GLY A 61 3.33 4.57 9.37
C GLY A 61 2.26 4.89 8.33
N LYS A 62 0.98 4.70 8.65
CA LYS A 62 -0.16 5.08 7.79
C LYS A 62 -0.26 6.58 7.60
N GLU A 63 -0.08 7.36 8.66
CA GLU A 63 -0.05 8.82 8.59
C GLU A 63 1.13 9.31 7.73
N LEU A 64 2.32 8.76 7.95
CA LEU A 64 3.51 9.09 7.17
C LEU A 64 3.42 8.65 5.69
N GLY A 65 2.78 7.51 5.44
CA GLY A 65 2.62 6.94 4.11
C GLY A 65 1.60 7.68 3.23
N SER A 66 0.59 8.29 3.84
CA SER A 66 -0.45 9.07 3.14
C SER A 66 -0.06 10.52 2.84
N SER A 67 1.13 10.97 3.25
CA SER A 67 1.59 12.32 2.93
C SER A 67 1.91 12.47 1.43
N HIS A 68 1.40 13.54 0.83
CA HIS A 68 1.75 13.94 -0.54
C HIS A 68 3.20 14.43 -0.68
N GLU A 69 3.86 14.76 0.42
CA GLU A 69 5.26 15.17 0.45
C GLU A 69 6.21 13.98 0.36
N ASN A 70 5.68 12.76 0.33
CA ASN A 70 6.51 11.56 0.24
C ASN A 70 7.17 11.45 -1.14
N GLU A 71 8.49 11.57 -1.16
CA GLU A 71 9.29 11.45 -2.39
C GLU A 71 9.09 10.13 -3.13
N SER A 72 8.80 9.03 -2.43
CA SER A 72 8.55 7.72 -3.06
C SER A 72 7.14 7.57 -3.67
N GLY A 73 6.30 8.58 -3.47
CA GLY A 73 4.89 8.56 -3.79
C GLY A 73 4.00 8.20 -2.60
N GLU A 74 2.77 8.67 -2.69
CA GLU A 74 1.74 8.51 -1.69
C GLU A 74 1.21 7.05 -1.65
N ARG A 75 0.83 6.58 -0.47
CA ARG A 75 0.22 5.26 -0.25
C ARG A 75 -1.24 5.45 0.16
N MET A 76 -2.14 5.17 -0.78
CA MET A 76 -3.58 5.31 -0.58
C MET A 76 -4.13 4.05 0.09
N TRP A 77 -4.21 4.06 1.41
CA TRP A 77 -4.76 2.95 2.21
C TRP A 77 -6.15 3.24 2.79
N ASN A 78 -6.53 4.52 2.87
CA ASN A 78 -7.81 4.96 3.42
C ASN A 78 -8.90 4.90 2.33
N TYR A 79 -10.06 4.32 2.67
CA TYR A 79 -11.17 4.13 1.75
C TYR A 79 -11.63 5.44 1.09
N ASP A 80 -11.93 6.48 1.87
CA ASP A 80 -12.48 7.74 1.34
C ASP A 80 -11.49 8.39 0.38
N ARG A 81 -10.19 8.38 0.73
CA ARG A 81 -9.13 8.91 -0.11
C ARG A 81 -8.96 8.10 -1.40
N THR A 82 -8.91 6.78 -1.31
CA THR A 82 -8.83 5.89 -2.49
C THR A 82 -10.04 6.07 -3.39
N PHE A 83 -11.26 6.02 -2.83
CA PHE A 83 -12.51 6.15 -3.56
C PHE A 83 -12.61 7.50 -4.27
N ASN A 84 -12.33 8.60 -3.58
CA ASN A 84 -12.37 9.94 -4.15
C ASN A 84 -11.36 10.11 -5.29
N SER A 85 -10.15 9.57 -5.13
CA SER A 85 -9.10 9.64 -6.15
C SER A 85 -9.45 8.85 -7.41
N LEU A 86 -10.12 7.70 -7.25
CA LEU A 86 -10.53 6.84 -8.37
C LEU A 86 -11.82 7.32 -9.05
N CYS A 87 -12.78 7.85 -8.30
CA CYS A 87 -14.15 8.04 -8.77
C CYS A 87 -14.55 9.51 -9.02
N LEU A 88 -13.90 10.50 -8.39
CA LEU A 88 -14.28 11.91 -8.57
C LEU A 88 -13.51 12.56 -9.72
N GLU A 89 -14.17 13.41 -10.50
CA GLU A 89 -13.63 14.00 -11.74
C GLU A 89 -12.60 15.14 -11.54
N HIS A 90 -12.29 15.50 -10.28
CA HIS A 90 -11.40 16.63 -10.01
C HIS A 90 -9.92 16.22 -10.10
N VAL A 91 -9.36 16.32 -11.30
CA VAL A 91 -7.92 16.31 -11.52
C VAL A 91 -7.40 17.73 -11.34
N GLN A 92 -6.99 18.10 -10.11
CA GLN A 92 -6.12 19.26 -9.95
C GLN A 92 -4.79 18.92 -10.63
N GLY A 93 -4.32 19.80 -11.52
CA GLY A 93 -3.34 19.47 -12.57
C GLY A 93 -2.08 18.71 -12.13
N GLY A 94 -1.67 17.76 -12.97
CA GLY A 94 -0.53 16.86 -12.74
C GLY A 94 -0.97 15.41 -12.52
N LYS A 95 -0.11 14.44 -12.82
CA LYS A 95 -0.35 13.04 -12.46
C LYS A 95 -0.01 12.84 -10.99
N ASN A 96 -0.92 12.24 -10.22
CA ASN A 96 -0.66 11.98 -8.81
C ASN A 96 0.47 10.97 -8.68
N LYS A 97 1.50 11.33 -7.89
CA LYS A 97 2.59 10.44 -7.54
C LYS A 97 2.12 9.46 -6.47
N VAL A 98 1.44 8.41 -6.90
CA VAL A 98 0.91 7.36 -6.03
C VAL A 98 1.75 6.11 -6.19
N ARG A 99 2.22 5.56 -5.08
CA ARG A 99 3.01 4.33 -5.03
C ARG A 99 2.14 3.10 -4.93
N GLY A 100 1.03 3.17 -4.22
CA GLY A 100 0.14 2.03 -4.05
C GLY A 100 -1.27 2.42 -3.66
N ILE A 101 -2.22 1.58 -4.05
CA ILE A 101 -3.65 1.76 -3.84
C ILE A 101 -4.20 0.51 -3.16
N PHE A 102 -4.84 0.71 -2.00
CA PHE A 102 -5.66 -0.30 -1.36
C PHE A 102 -7.13 0.08 -1.52
N LEU A 103 -7.88 -0.80 -2.19
CA LEU A 103 -9.30 -0.66 -2.42
C LEU A 103 -10.08 -1.63 -1.54
N ASP A 104 -10.74 -1.09 -0.53
CA ASP A 104 -11.61 -1.83 0.36
C ASP A 104 -13.01 -1.97 -0.25
N THR A 105 -13.29 -3.07 -0.96
CA THR A 105 -14.57 -3.25 -1.66
C THR A 105 -15.75 -3.52 -0.72
N SER A 106 -15.50 -3.87 0.55
CA SER A 106 -16.60 -4.07 1.52
C SER A 106 -17.38 -2.80 1.84
N LYS A 107 -16.77 -1.64 1.59
CA LYS A 107 -17.37 -0.31 1.78
C LYS A 107 -18.04 0.22 0.52
N VAL A 108 -17.91 -0.50 -0.59
CA VAL A 108 -18.42 -0.08 -1.91
C VAL A 108 -19.91 -0.40 -1.99
N THR A 109 -20.74 0.64 -1.93
CA THR A 109 -22.22 0.51 -2.01
C THR A 109 -22.75 0.51 -3.43
N LYS A 110 -22.00 1.08 -4.38
CA LYS A 110 -22.27 1.08 -5.82
C LYS A 110 -20.99 0.65 -6.52
N GLY A 111 -21.08 -0.29 -7.46
CA GLY A 111 -19.90 -0.81 -8.17
C GLY A 111 -19.00 0.32 -8.69
N ILE A 112 -17.68 0.10 -8.60
CA ILE A 112 -16.68 1.06 -9.10
C ILE A 112 -16.28 0.64 -10.50
N ALA A 113 -16.56 1.49 -11.49
CA ALA A 113 -16.07 1.31 -12.84
C ALA A 113 -14.58 1.70 -12.88
N LEU A 114 -13.71 0.70 -12.92
CA LEU A 114 -12.27 0.89 -13.11
C LEU A 114 -11.91 0.58 -14.55
N ASP A 115 -11.61 1.60 -15.34
CA ASP A 115 -11.06 1.42 -16.68
C ASP A 115 -9.56 1.74 -16.73
N LYS A 116 -8.92 1.32 -17.83
CA LYS A 116 -7.50 1.59 -18.07
C LYS A 116 -7.18 3.09 -18.13
N GLN A 117 -8.16 3.89 -18.55
CA GLN A 117 -8.02 5.33 -18.74
C GLN A 117 -7.86 6.03 -17.38
N THR A 118 -8.67 5.64 -16.40
CA THR A 118 -8.62 6.07 -15.00
C THR A 118 -7.20 5.99 -14.46
N PHE A 119 -6.53 4.84 -14.60
CA PHE A 119 -5.15 4.70 -14.11
C PHE A 119 -4.12 5.47 -14.93
N THR A 120 -4.34 5.59 -16.25
CA THR A 120 -3.38 6.22 -17.16
C THR A 120 -3.37 7.75 -17.04
N GLU A 121 -4.52 8.34 -16.75
CA GLU A 121 -4.72 9.78 -16.66
C GLU A 121 -4.45 10.30 -15.24
N ARG A 122 -4.85 9.55 -14.21
CA ARG A 122 -4.83 10.03 -12.81
C ARG A 122 -3.51 9.75 -12.10
N PHE A 123 -2.81 8.67 -12.44
CA PHE A 123 -1.61 8.24 -11.74
C PHE A 123 -0.39 8.22 -12.66
N ASP A 124 0.76 8.50 -12.06
CA ASP A 124 2.04 8.29 -12.72
C ASP A 124 2.35 6.79 -12.80
N LYS A 125 2.39 6.25 -14.03
CA LYS A 125 2.66 4.85 -14.33
C LYS A 125 4.03 4.37 -13.87
N LEU A 126 5.00 5.27 -13.72
CA LEU A 126 6.34 4.92 -13.25
C LEU A 126 6.40 4.77 -11.73
N ASN A 127 5.42 5.31 -11.01
CA ASN A 127 5.39 5.32 -9.55
C ASN A 127 4.42 4.30 -8.96
N LEU A 128 3.30 3.98 -9.63
CA LEU A 128 2.33 3.02 -9.12
C LEU A 128 2.88 1.59 -9.16
N ARG A 129 3.10 1.00 -7.98
CA ARG A 129 3.66 -0.34 -7.78
C ARG A 129 2.66 -1.36 -7.26
N TYR A 130 1.73 -0.93 -6.40
CA TYR A 130 0.84 -1.84 -5.68
C TYR A 130 -0.62 -1.51 -5.96
N LEU A 131 -1.40 -2.54 -6.27
CA LEU A 131 -2.86 -2.50 -6.27
C LEU A 131 -3.36 -3.68 -5.45
N LYS A 132 -3.88 -3.39 -4.25
CA LYS A 132 -4.49 -4.38 -3.37
C LYS A 132 -5.99 -4.16 -3.37
N ILE A 133 -6.76 -5.19 -3.70
CA ILE A 133 -8.22 -5.16 -3.69
C ILE A 133 -8.66 -6.12 -2.58
N TYR A 134 -9.32 -5.58 -1.56
CA TYR A 134 -10.01 -6.41 -0.59
C TYR A 134 -11.33 -6.87 -1.19
N ASP A 135 -11.63 -8.16 -1.12
CA ASP A 135 -12.94 -8.73 -1.42
C ASP A 135 -13.45 -9.39 -0.13
N SER A 136 -14.71 -9.15 0.23
CA SER A 136 -15.37 -9.75 1.39
C SER A 136 -15.47 -11.29 1.34
N LEU A 137 -15.25 -11.90 0.17
CA LEU A 137 -15.05 -13.35 0.04
C LEU A 137 -13.70 -13.81 0.62
N CYS A 138 -12.79 -12.88 0.92
CA CYS A 138 -11.52 -13.10 1.60
C CYS A 138 -11.58 -12.53 3.03
N PRO A 139 -11.24 -13.30 4.07
CA PRO A 139 -11.24 -12.80 5.45
C PRO A 139 -10.27 -11.62 5.62
N GLN A 140 -10.65 -10.63 6.46
CA GLN A 140 -9.68 -9.69 7.00
C GLN A 140 -8.73 -10.45 7.93
N GLN A 141 -7.43 -10.33 7.68
CA GLN A 141 -6.40 -10.78 8.60
C GLN A 141 -5.51 -9.61 8.99
#